data_AF-A0A1M7JT98-F1
#
_entry.id   AF-A0A1M7JT98-F1
#
_cell.length_a   1.000
_cell.length_b   1.000
_cell.length_c   1.000
_cell.angle_alpha   90.00
_cell.angle_beta   90.00
_cell.angle_gamma   90.00
#
_symmetry.space_group_name_H-M   'P 1'
#
loop_
_entity.id
_entity.type
_entity.pdbx_description
1 polymer ?
#
loop_
_entity_poly.entity_id
_entity_poly.type
_entity_poly.pdbx_seq_one_letter_code
_entity_poly.pdbx_strand_id
1 'polypeptide(L)'
;MDALADLLDGPRARGAFLLRSVLAPPWSVRIADLAPLTLVYMVRGDAWIRTDDGRARPVRPGDIAVIRGPEPYVVAGDRETEPRIVIRPGQVSTDVGGTELCDEMDLGVRTWGTTPTRWSHPAPGPTADRPRPP
;
A
#
# COMPACT_ATOMS: atom_id res chain seq x y z
N MET A 1 23.18 -25.37 5.83
CA MET A 1 23.07 -23.98 6.33
C MET A 1 24.40 -23.32 6.04
N ASP A 2 24.42 -22.21 5.31
CA ASP A 2 25.64 -21.47 4.93
C ASP A 2 25.60 -20.10 5.59
N ALA A 3 26.44 -19.92 6.62
CA ALA A 3 26.50 -18.71 7.42
C ALA A 3 26.85 -17.46 6.61
N LEU A 4 27.53 -17.62 5.46
CA LEU A 4 27.83 -16.51 4.56
C LEU A 4 26.59 -16.09 3.75
N ALA A 5 25.77 -17.05 3.31
CA ALA A 5 24.48 -16.75 2.68
C ALA A 5 23.55 -16.04 3.67
N ASP A 6 23.46 -16.52 4.92
CA ASP A 6 22.63 -15.90 5.96
C ASP A 6 23.11 -14.47 6.31
N LEU A 7 24.43 -14.22 6.33
CA LEU A 7 25.01 -12.89 6.53
C LEU A 7 24.78 -11.95 5.33
N LEU A 8 24.90 -12.46 4.10
CA LEU A 8 24.64 -11.70 2.87
C LEU A 8 23.14 -11.51 2.59
N ASP A 9 22.31 -12.32 3.23
CA ASP A 9 20.86 -12.23 3.17
C ASP A 9 20.28 -11.34 4.27
N GLY A 10 20.99 -11.14 5.38
CA GLY A 10 20.62 -10.22 6.46
C GLY A 10 20.28 -8.78 6.01
N PRO A 11 20.98 -8.19 5.02
CA PRO A 11 20.63 -6.88 4.45
C PRO A 11 19.61 -6.92 3.31
N ARG A 12 19.27 -8.10 2.78
CA ARG A 12 18.28 -8.19 1.70
C ARG A 12 16.90 -8.06 2.32
N ALA A 13 16.14 -7.06 1.88
CA ALA A 13 14.75 -6.87 2.26
C ALA A 13 13.87 -7.98 1.65
N ARG A 14 13.99 -9.19 2.18
CA ARG A 14 13.13 -10.32 1.82
C ARG A 14 11.70 -10.01 2.24
N GLY A 15 10.76 -10.20 1.32
CA GLY A 15 9.37 -9.80 1.54
C GLY A 15 9.11 -8.30 1.39
N ALA A 16 10.09 -7.52 0.88
CA ALA A 16 9.83 -6.14 0.50
C ALA A 16 8.67 -6.08 -0.50
N PHE A 17 7.67 -5.28 -0.13
CA PHE A 17 6.50 -5.03 -0.93
C PHE A 17 6.56 -3.61 -1.47
N LEU A 18 6.29 -3.46 -2.77
CA LEU A 18 6.20 -2.17 -3.43
C LEU A 18 4.85 -2.06 -4.13
N LEU A 19 4.11 -1.02 -3.77
CA LEU A 19 2.80 -0.70 -4.31
C LEU A 19 2.68 0.81 -4.48
N ARG A 20 1.95 1.23 -5.50
CA ARG A 20 1.51 2.60 -5.69
C ARG A 20 0.06 2.73 -5.21
N SER A 21 -0.16 3.57 -4.21
CA SER A 21 -1.51 3.87 -3.71
C SER A 21 -2.11 5.09 -4.41
N VAL A 22 -3.36 5.01 -4.86
CA VAL A 22 -4.10 6.09 -5.56
C VAL A 22 -5.46 6.31 -4.89
N LEU A 23 -5.55 7.29 -4.00
CA LEU A 23 -6.72 7.48 -3.13
C LEU A 23 -7.35 8.86 -3.37
N ALA A 24 -8.68 8.89 -3.51
CA ALA A 24 -9.45 10.13 -3.54
C ALA A 24 -9.86 10.58 -2.12
N PRO A 25 -9.84 11.89 -1.81
CA PRO A 25 -10.35 12.39 -0.53
C PRO A 25 -11.85 12.11 -0.34
N PRO A 26 -12.31 11.89 0.91
CA PRO A 26 -11.51 11.74 2.12
C PRO A 26 -10.89 10.34 2.21
N TRP A 27 -9.58 10.27 2.41
CA TRP A 27 -8.85 9.01 2.55
C TRP A 27 -7.93 9.02 3.78
N SER A 28 -7.84 7.87 4.44
CA SER A 28 -6.96 7.63 5.59
C SER A 28 -6.72 6.13 5.72
N VAL A 29 -5.45 5.74 5.81
CA VAL A 29 -5.00 4.35 5.85
C VAL A 29 -4.15 4.15 7.11
N ARG A 30 -4.59 3.25 8.00
CA ARG A 30 -3.77 2.78 9.12
C ARG A 30 -2.90 1.63 8.64
N ILE A 31 -1.60 1.82 8.67
CA ILE A 31 -0.62 0.77 8.41
C ILE A 31 -0.31 0.08 9.73
N ALA A 32 -0.70 -1.18 9.84
CA ALA A 32 -0.48 -2.06 10.98
C ALA A 32 0.08 -3.42 10.51
N ASP A 33 0.90 -3.39 9.46
CA ASP A 33 1.47 -4.56 8.79
C ASP A 33 2.70 -5.14 9.51
N LEU A 34 3.15 -4.47 10.57
CA LEU A 34 4.31 -4.81 11.39
C LEU A 34 5.63 -4.79 10.60
N ALA A 35 5.69 -4.04 9.49
CA ALA A 35 6.92 -3.89 8.73
C ALA A 35 8.00 -3.21 9.60
N PRO A 36 9.23 -3.75 9.67
CA PRO A 36 10.31 -3.14 10.45
C PRO A 36 10.78 -1.80 9.86
N LEU A 37 10.59 -1.59 8.56
CA LEU A 37 10.93 -0.36 7.86
C LEU A 37 10.01 -0.18 6.65
N THR A 38 9.41 1.00 6.53
CA THR A 38 8.63 1.41 5.36
C THR A 38 9.16 2.70 4.77
N LEU A 39 9.19 2.77 3.44
CA LEU A 39 9.45 3.98 2.68
C LEU A 39 8.16 4.43 2.00
N VAL A 40 7.79 5.70 2.19
CA VAL A 40 6.68 6.32 1.48
C VAL A 40 7.22 7.44 0.63
N TYR A 41 7.11 7.31 -0.69
CA TYR A 41 7.41 8.37 -1.63
C TYR A 41 6.12 9.04 -2.09
N MET A 42 6.00 10.35 -1.85
CA MET A 42 4.79 11.08 -2.19
C MET A 42 4.88 11.58 -3.64
N VAL A 43 4.10 10.97 -4.53
CA VAL A 43 4.15 11.26 -5.97
C VAL A 43 3.33 12.52 -6.32
N ARG A 44 2.13 12.66 -5.77
CA ARG A 44 1.18 13.75 -6.07
C ARG A 44 0.23 13.98 -4.90
N GLY A 45 -0.18 15.24 -4.71
CA GLY A 45 -1.03 15.67 -3.60
C GLY A 45 -0.22 15.91 -2.33
N ASP A 46 -0.91 16.16 -1.22
CA ASP A 46 -0.30 16.27 0.10
C ASP A 46 -0.85 15.18 1.02
N ALA A 47 -0.05 14.78 2.02
CA ALA A 47 -0.45 13.80 3.01
C ALA A 47 0.12 14.16 4.39
N TRP A 48 -0.44 13.52 5.41
CA TRP A 48 0.07 13.50 6.77
C TRP A 48 0.43 12.08 7.15
N ILE A 49 1.58 11.90 7.78
CA ILE A 49 1.94 10.67 8.50
C ILE A 49 1.80 10.94 9.99
N ARG A 50 0.94 10.19 10.65
CA ARG A 50 0.68 10.27 12.09
C ARG A 50 1.04 8.96 12.78
N THR A 51 1.84 9.05 13.83
CA THR A 51 2.18 7.92 14.70
C THR A 51 1.27 7.92 15.94
N ASP A 52 1.14 6.76 16.58
CA ASP A 52 0.28 6.60 17.77
C ASP A 52 0.78 7.43 18.99
N ASP A 53 2.04 7.89 18.97
CA ASP A 53 2.59 8.84 19.96
C ASP A 53 2.12 10.30 19.75
N GLY A 54 1.20 10.54 18.80
CA GLY A 54 0.60 11.84 18.52
C GLY A 54 1.43 12.75 17.62
N ARG A 55 2.60 12.31 17.14
CA ARG A 55 3.38 13.10 16.17
C ARG A 55 2.72 13.01 14.80
N ALA A 56 2.59 14.14 14.13
CA ALA A 56 2.11 14.24 12.77
C ALA A 56 3.10 15.03 11.92
N ARG A 57 3.48 14.49 10.76
CA ARG A 57 4.41 15.12 9.82
C ARG A 57 3.73 15.26 8.45
N PRO A 58 3.74 16.46 7.84
CA PRO A 58 3.29 16.59 6.47
C PRO A 58 4.32 15.93 5.53
N VAL A 59 3.83 15.37 4.43
CA VAL A 59 4.63 14.80 3.34
C VAL A 59 4.09 15.39 2.04
N ARG A 60 4.96 16.07 1.29
CA ARG A 60 4.64 16.79 0.06
C ARG A 60 5.17 16.06 -1.16
N PRO A 61 4.73 16.39 -2.38
CA PRO A 61 5.26 15.78 -3.60
C PRO A 61 6.79 15.88 -3.66
N GLY A 62 7.45 14.75 -3.91
CA GLY A 62 8.92 14.63 -3.94
C GLY A 62 9.56 14.22 -2.61
N ASP A 63 8.84 14.29 -1.50
CA ASP A 63 9.35 13.84 -0.20
C ASP A 63 9.40 12.30 -0.13
N ILE A 64 10.41 11.80 0.59
CA ILE A 64 10.47 10.41 1.04
C ILE A 64 10.38 10.40 2.56
N ALA A 65 9.33 9.78 3.08
CA ALA A 65 9.24 9.47 4.50
C ALA A 65 9.84 8.09 4.78
N VAL A 66 10.65 8.02 5.84
CA VAL A 66 11.21 6.77 6.36
C VAL A 66 10.53 6.49 7.70
N ILE A 67 9.77 5.41 7.77
CA ILE A 67 9.04 5.01 8.98
C ILE A 67 9.68 3.74 9.52
N ARG A 68 10.11 3.79 10.78
CA ARG A 68 10.59 2.60 11.50
C ARG A 68 9.41 1.99 12.24
N GLY A 69 9.18 0.70 12.02
CA GLY A 69 8.18 -0.05 12.76
C GLY A 69 8.79 -0.85 13.92
N PRO A 70 8.05 -1.82 14.47
CA PRO A 70 6.79 -2.39 13.94
C PRO A 70 5.52 -1.60 14.32
N GLU A 71 5.67 -0.47 15.02
CA GLU A 71 4.53 0.31 15.52
C GLU A 71 3.65 0.83 14.37
N PRO A 72 2.30 0.76 14.52
CA PRO A 72 1.40 1.29 13.52
C PRO A 72 1.50 2.80 13.32
N TYR A 73 1.12 3.23 12.13
CA TYR A 73 1.00 4.64 11.78
C TYR A 73 -0.16 4.86 10.81
N VAL A 74 -0.58 6.11 10.65
CA VAL A 74 -1.66 6.51 9.75
C VAL A 74 -1.09 7.40 8.66
N VAL A 75 -1.47 7.14 7.42
CA VAL A 75 -1.24 8.02 6.28
C VAL A 75 -2.59 8.55 5.81
N ALA A 76 -2.78 9.85 5.76
CA ALA A 76 -4.07 10.47 5.43
C ALA A 76 -3.91 11.73 4.58
N GLY A 77 -4.93 12.04 3.78
CA GLY A 77 -4.95 13.29 2.99
C GLY A 77 -5.18 14.53 3.85
N ASP A 78 -5.82 14.36 5.01
CA ASP A 78 -6.00 15.41 6.02
C ASP A 78 -5.63 14.86 7.40
N ARG A 79 -5.04 15.72 8.24
CA ARG A 79 -4.44 15.36 9.54
C ARG A 79 -5.43 14.71 10.51
N GLU A 80 -6.68 15.18 10.48
CA GLU A 80 -7.73 14.80 11.43
C GLU A 80 -8.65 13.70 10.87
N THR A 81 -8.38 13.22 9.65
CA THR A 81 -9.19 12.14 9.06
C THR A 81 -8.91 10.80 9.73
N GLU A 82 -9.90 10.30 10.47
CA GLU A 82 -9.84 8.98 11.09
C GLU A 82 -9.62 7.84 10.06
N PRO A 83 -8.91 6.76 10.44
CA PRO A 83 -8.67 5.63 9.55
C PRO A 83 -9.95 5.07 8.93
N ARG A 84 -9.89 4.82 7.63
CA ARG A 84 -10.97 4.16 6.86
C ARG A 84 -10.57 2.79 6.36
N ILE A 85 -9.27 2.63 6.13
CA ILE A 85 -8.63 1.40 5.67
C ILE A 85 -7.58 1.00 6.70
N VAL A 86 -7.42 -0.30 6.92
CA VAL A 86 -6.38 -0.88 7.76
C VAL A 86 -5.58 -1.89 6.93
N ILE A 87 -4.26 -1.70 6.85
CA ILE A 87 -3.34 -2.68 6.29
C ILE A 87 -2.82 -3.55 7.42
N ARG A 88 -3.10 -4.85 7.35
CA ARG A 88 -2.76 -5.85 8.35
C ARG A 88 -1.49 -6.63 7.94
N PRO A 89 -0.92 -7.45 8.85
CA PRO A 89 0.20 -8.30 8.49
C PRO A 89 -0.09 -9.13 7.25
N GLY A 90 0.91 -9.30 6.37
CA GLY A 90 0.73 -9.94 5.07
C GLY A 90 0.14 -9.04 3.99
N GLN A 91 0.10 -7.71 4.22
CA GLN A 91 -0.43 -6.72 3.27
C GLN A 91 -1.93 -6.88 2.96
N VAL A 92 -2.68 -7.44 3.92
CA VAL A 92 -4.13 -7.60 3.80
C VAL A 92 -4.80 -6.26 4.07
N SER A 93 -5.47 -5.71 3.05
CA SER A 93 -6.23 -4.47 3.17
C SER A 93 -7.65 -4.77 3.63
N THR A 94 -8.08 -4.16 4.72
CA THR A 94 -9.48 -4.24 5.20
C THR A 94 -10.08 -2.85 5.40
N ASP A 95 -11.40 -2.77 5.42
CA ASP A 95 -12.07 -1.64 6.06
C ASP A 95 -11.84 -1.66 7.59
N VAL A 96 -12.40 -0.69 8.31
CA VAL A 96 -12.35 -0.62 9.78
C VAL A 96 -13.14 -1.74 10.48
N GLY A 97 -14.12 -2.34 9.80
CA GLY A 97 -14.91 -3.48 10.28
C GLY A 97 -14.22 -4.83 10.08
N GLY A 98 -13.15 -4.88 9.29
CA GLY A 98 -12.41 -6.10 8.96
C GLY A 98 -12.78 -6.75 7.63
N THR A 99 -13.67 -6.16 6.84
CA THR A 99 -13.99 -6.65 5.49
C THR A 99 -12.80 -6.45 4.57
N GLU A 100 -12.36 -7.48 3.86
CA GLU A 100 -11.24 -7.38 2.92
C GLU A 100 -11.59 -6.51 1.69
N LEU A 101 -10.63 -5.70 1.25
CA LEU A 101 -10.76 -4.74 0.14
C LEU A 101 -9.79 -5.01 -1.02
N CYS A 102 -9.00 -6.10 -0.96
CA CYS A 102 -7.90 -6.34 -1.88
C CYS A 102 -8.35 -6.36 -3.35
N ASP A 103 -9.41 -7.11 -3.66
CA ASP A 103 -9.94 -7.23 -5.03
C ASP A 103 -10.64 -5.95 -5.49
N GLU A 104 -11.39 -5.29 -4.61
CA GLU A 104 -12.13 -4.07 -4.94
C GLU A 104 -11.19 -2.92 -5.32
N MET A 105 -10.06 -2.83 -4.61
CA MET A 105 -9.12 -1.74 -4.75
C MET A 105 -7.94 -2.08 -5.68
N ASP A 106 -7.96 -3.24 -6.36
CA ASP A 106 -6.96 -3.59 -7.37
C ASP A 106 -7.15 -2.73 -8.63
N LEU A 107 -6.17 -1.87 -8.91
CA LEU A 107 -6.15 -1.00 -10.08
C LEU A 107 -5.14 -1.50 -11.14
N GLY A 108 -4.68 -2.75 -11.00
CA GLY A 108 -3.70 -3.40 -11.87
C GLY A 108 -2.31 -3.45 -11.26
N VAL A 109 -1.32 -3.72 -12.13
CA VAL A 109 0.05 -4.06 -11.69
C VAL A 109 0.60 -3.04 -10.69
N ARG A 110 0.80 -3.51 -9.46
CA ARG A 110 1.34 -2.73 -8.34
C ARG A 110 0.62 -1.41 -8.10
N THR A 111 -0.68 -1.34 -8.39
CA THR A 111 -1.48 -0.14 -8.17
C THR A 111 -2.73 -0.50 -7.40
N TRP A 112 -2.97 0.20 -6.30
CA TRP A 112 -4.08 -0.05 -5.40
C TRP A 112 -4.75 1.27 -5.03
N GLY A 113 -6.07 1.30 -4.89
CA GLY A 113 -6.74 2.54 -4.51
C GLY A 113 -8.21 2.63 -4.89
N THR A 114 -8.78 3.82 -4.67
CA THR A 114 -10.21 4.10 -4.91
C THR A 114 -10.47 4.82 -6.22
N THR A 115 -9.42 5.27 -6.91
CA THR A 115 -9.56 5.99 -8.18
C THR A 115 -8.79 5.27 -9.29
N PRO A 116 -9.48 4.73 -10.31
CA PRO A 116 -8.81 4.21 -11.48
C PRO A 116 -7.95 5.31 -12.08
N THR A 117 -6.63 5.08 -12.18
CA THR A 117 -5.87 5.94 -13.08
C THR A 117 -6.35 5.68 -14.50
N ARG A 118 -6.50 6.74 -15.30
CA ARG A 118 -7.09 6.71 -16.66
C ARG A 118 -6.38 5.80 -17.68
N TRP A 119 -5.50 4.90 -17.23
CA TRP A 119 -4.92 3.81 -18.00
C TRP A 119 -5.33 2.47 -17.39
N SER A 120 -6.62 2.16 -17.41
CA SER A 120 -7.10 0.78 -17.26
C SER A 120 -7.18 0.17 -18.65
N HIS A 121 -6.29 -0.78 -18.97
CA HIS A 121 -6.64 -1.78 -19.97
C HIS A 121 -7.90 -2.48 -19.46
N PRO A 122 -8.95 -2.67 -20.30
CA PRO A 122 -10.07 -3.51 -19.90
C PRO A 122 -9.52 -4.89 -19.53
N ALA A 123 -10.00 -5.46 -18.43
CA ALA A 123 -9.74 -6.85 -18.10
C ALA A 123 -10.01 -7.70 -19.35
N PRO A 124 -9.16 -8.70 -19.68
CA PRO A 124 -9.47 -9.61 -20.76
C PRO A 124 -10.82 -10.24 -20.43
N GLY A 125 -11.83 -9.95 -21.26
CA GLY A 125 -13.13 -10.58 -21.17
C GLY A 125 -12.98 -12.10 -21.27
N PRO A 126 -13.98 -12.88 -20.82
CA PRO A 126 -13.91 -14.33 -20.87
C PRO A 126 -13.52 -14.76 -22.29
N THR A 127 -12.41 -15.49 -22.39
CA THR A 127 -11.85 -15.97 -23.66
C THR A 127 -12.96 -16.69 -24.42
N ALA A 128 -13.47 -16.05 -25.48
CA ALA A 128 -14.44 -16.70 -26.35
C ALA A 128 -13.76 -17.94 -26.95
N ASP A 129 -14.39 -19.10 -26.72
CA ASP A 129 -13.94 -20.40 -27.20
C ASP A 129 -13.83 -20.33 -28.73
N ARG A 130 -12.59 -20.22 -29.23
CA ARG A 130 -12.33 -20.17 -30.67
C ARG A 130 -12.42 -21.62 -31.17
N PRO A 131 -13.30 -21.92 -32.15
CA PRO A 131 -13.35 -23.27 -32.69
C PRO A 131 -12.00 -23.62 -33.33
N ARG A 132 -11.49 -24.81 -32.99
CA ARG A 132 -10.29 -25.38 -33.62
C ARG A 132 -10.52 -25.52 -35.12
N PRO A 133 -9.56 -25.09 -35.97
CA PRO A 133 -9.64 -25.35 -37.40
C PRO A 133 -9.51 -26.86 -37.68
N PRO A 134 -10.05 -27.32 -38.84
CA PRO A 134 -10.08 -28.73 -39.21
C PRO A 134 -8.69 -29.33 -39.45
#